data_AF-A0A3M2Y8Q0-F1
#
_entry.id   AF-A0A3M2Y8Q0-F1
#
_cell.length_a   1.000
_cell.length_b   1.000
_cell.length_c   1.000
_cell.angle_alpha   90.00
_cell.angle_beta   90.00
_cell.angle_gamma   90.00
#
_symmetry.space_group_name_H-M   'P 1'
#
loop_
_entity.id
_entity.type
_entity.pdbx_description
1 polymer ?
#
loop_
_entity_poly.entity_id
_entity_poly.type
_entity_poly.pdbx_seq_one_letter_code
_entity_poly.pdbx_strand_id
1 'polypeptide(L)' 'MNGFLAPSPEEKFKERPEFELENIRKNTMIGTPEEIIPRIQYYQELGVDEFSFWCDNSLPHAEKKKSLELFIKHVVPAFR' A
#
# COMPACT_ATOMS: atom_id res chain seq x y z
N MET A 1 -15.98 5.55 28.13
CA MET A 1 -15.62 6.11 26.81
C MET A 1 -14.60 5.15 26.19
N ASN A 2 -14.80 4.66 24.97
CA ASN A 2 -13.93 3.64 24.34
C ASN A 2 -12.70 4.24 23.62
N GLY A 3 -12.46 5.55 23.74
CA GLY A 3 -11.29 6.23 23.18
C GLY A 3 -11.37 6.53 21.67
N PHE A 4 -12.44 6.12 20.99
CA PHE A 4 -12.60 6.37 19.56
C PHE A 4 -13.43 7.63 19.30
N LEU A 5 -13.01 8.40 18.30
CA LEU A 5 -13.83 9.48 17.73
C LEU A 5 -14.95 8.88 16.89
N ALA A 6 -16.05 9.64 16.72
CA ALA A 6 -17.08 9.29 15.75
C ALA A 6 -16.46 9.26 14.33
N PRO A 7 -16.90 8.32 13.45
CA PRO A 7 -16.46 8.29 12.06
C PRO A 7 -16.71 9.63 11.36
N SER A 8 -15.80 10.02 10.46
CA SER A 8 -16.04 11.18 9.61
C SER A 8 -17.19 10.89 8.62
N PRO A 9 -18.06 11.87 8.32
CA PRO A 9 -19.13 11.68 7.35
C PRO A 9 -18.57 11.52 5.93
N GLU A 10 -19.18 10.63 5.13
CA GLU A 10 -18.73 10.32 3.76
C GLU A 10 -18.72 11.55 2.84
N GLU A 11 -19.72 12.43 2.97
CA GLU A 11 -19.83 13.68 2.18
C GLU A 11 -18.58 14.58 2.29
N LYS A 12 -17.79 14.47 3.37
CA LYS A 12 -16.50 15.18 3.52
C LYS A 12 -15.46 14.80 2.46
N PHE A 13 -15.61 13.62 1.85
CA PHE A 13 -14.65 13.03 0.92
C PHE A 13 -15.14 13.01 -0.53
N LYS A 14 -16.42 13.33 -0.78
CA LYS A 14 -17.05 13.22 -2.11
C LYS A 14 -16.40 14.08 -3.20
N GLU A 15 -15.87 15.23 -2.83
CA GLU A 15 -15.20 16.16 -3.76
C GLU A 15 -13.67 15.98 -3.77
N ARG A 16 -13.17 14.88 -3.20
CA ARG A 16 -11.73 14.63 -3.03
C ARG A 16 -11.30 13.47 -3.92
N PRO A 17 -10.78 13.74 -5.12
CA PRO A 17 -10.41 12.70 -6.07
C PRO A 17 -9.45 11.67 -5.48
N GLU A 18 -8.59 12.02 -4.54
CA GLU A 18 -7.66 11.11 -3.88
C GLU A 18 -8.35 9.97 -3.10
N PHE A 19 -9.63 10.12 -2.74
CA PHE A 19 -10.44 9.08 -2.09
C PHE A 19 -11.27 8.24 -3.07
N GLU A 20 -11.21 8.53 -4.37
CA GLU A 20 -11.80 7.65 -5.38
C GLU A 20 -11.06 6.31 -5.39
N LEU A 21 -11.80 5.21 -5.59
CA LEU A 21 -11.26 3.84 -5.48
C LEU A 21 -10.03 3.61 -6.37
N GLU A 22 -10.07 4.12 -7.60
CA GLU A 22 -8.96 4.02 -8.55
C GLU A 22 -7.72 4.76 -8.06
N ASN A 23 -7.90 5.95 -7.47
CA ASN A 23 -6.78 6.74 -6.95
C ASN A 23 -6.20 6.14 -5.68
N ILE A 24 -7.03 5.59 -4.78
CA ILE A 24 -6.55 4.81 -3.63
C ILE A 24 -5.71 3.63 -4.11
N ARG A 25 -6.20 2.87 -5.09
CA ARG A 25 -5.47 1.71 -5.65
C ARG A 25 -4.17 2.12 -6.30
N LYS A 26 -4.12 3.26 -7.00
CA LYS A 26 -2.90 3.77 -7.63
C LYS A 26 -1.88 4.24 -6.61
N ASN A 27 -2.33 4.90 -5.54
CA ASN A 27 -1.47 5.57 -4.56
C ASN A 27 -1.03 4.67 -3.40
N THR A 28 -1.65 3.50 -3.23
CA THR A 28 -1.30 2.53 -2.18
C THR A 28 -0.54 1.34 -2.78
N MET A 29 0.47 0.83 -2.07
CA MET A 29 1.23 -0.37 -2.47
C MET A 29 0.47 -1.65 -2.10
N ILE A 30 -0.76 -1.78 -2.60
CA ILE A 30 -1.65 -2.93 -2.39
C ILE A 30 -1.93 -3.55 -3.76
N GLY A 31 -1.51 -4.81 -3.94
CA GLY A 31 -1.69 -5.53 -5.19
C GLY A 31 -0.85 -6.81 -5.25
N THR A 32 -0.87 -7.43 -6.42
CA THR A 32 -0.03 -8.56 -6.81
C THR A 32 1.41 -8.11 -7.10
N PRO A 33 2.42 -9.00 -7.08
CA PRO A 33 3.77 -8.66 -7.49
C PRO A 33 3.84 -7.99 -8.87
N GLU A 34 3.03 -8.47 -9.82
CA GLU A 34 2.95 -7.95 -11.19
C GLU A 34 2.45 -6.50 -11.25
N GLU A 35 1.61 -6.10 -10.30
CA GLU A 35 1.11 -4.71 -10.20
C GLU A 35 2.07 -3.80 -9.41
N ILE A 36 2.79 -4.36 -8.44
CA ILE A 36 3.66 -3.58 -7.53
C ILE A 36 5.04 -3.31 -8.13
N ILE A 37 5.62 -4.25 -8.88
CA ILE A 37 6.94 -4.06 -9.51
C ILE A 37 7.00 -2.82 -10.41
N PRO A 38 6.06 -2.61 -11.36
CA PRO A 38 6.09 -1.42 -12.21
C PRO A 38 5.99 -0.10 -11.43
N ARG A 39 5.30 -0.11 -10.28
CA ARG A 39 5.16 1.09 -9.44
C ARG A 39 6.46 1.41 -8.72
N ILE A 40 7.13 0.39 -8.17
CA ILE A 40 8.44 0.57 -7.54
C ILE A 40 9.44 1.11 -8.57
N GLN A 41 9.47 0.55 -9.78
CA GLN A 41 10.32 1.03 -10.87
C GLN A 41 10.03 2.48 -11.23
N TYR A 42 8.76 2.87 -11.30
CA TYR A 42 8.37 4.27 -11.49
C TYR A 42 8.92 5.18 -10.38
N TYR A 43 8.85 4.77 -9.11
CA TYR A 43 9.45 5.56 -8.02
C TYR A 43 10.98 5.61 -8.09
N GLN A 44 11.63 4.54 -8.54
CA GLN A 44 13.07 4.54 -8.78
C GLN A 44 13.46 5.53 -9.88
N GLU A 45 12.70 5.61 -10.98
CA GLU A 45 12.90 6.61 -12.04
C GLU A 45 12.76 8.05 -11.52
N LEU A 46 11.94 8.27 -10.49
CA LEU A 46 11.81 9.56 -9.81
C LEU A 46 12.95 9.86 -8.82
N GLY A 47 13.90 8.94 -8.64
CA GLY A 47 15.05 9.09 -7.74
C GLY A 47 14.84 8.55 -6.32
N VAL A 48 13.79 7.77 -6.08
CA VAL A 48 13.61 7.06 -4.80
C VAL A 48 14.50 5.82 -4.76
N ASP A 49 15.37 5.74 -3.77
CA ASP A 49 16.35 4.66 -3.58
C ASP A 49 16.02 3.72 -2.42
N GLU A 50 15.10 4.12 -1.55
CA GLU A 50 14.66 3.33 -0.39
C GLU A 50 13.17 2.98 -0.44
N PHE A 51 12.84 1.76 -0.02
CA PHE A 51 11.46 1.31 0.16
C PHE A 51 11.25 0.74 1.57
N SER A 52 10.24 1.26 2.28
CA SER A 52 9.85 0.76 3.60
C SER A 52 8.59 -0.10 3.51
N PHE A 53 8.68 -1.33 4.01
CA PHE A 53 7.56 -2.28 4.01
C PHE A 53 6.74 -2.13 5.30
N TRP A 54 5.50 -1.62 5.18
CA TRP A 54 4.57 -1.54 6.29
C TRP A 54 3.78 -2.85 6.43
N CYS A 55 4.03 -3.60 7.51
CA CYS A 55 3.34 -4.87 7.77
C CYS A 55 2.18 -4.78 8.77
N ASP A 56 1.99 -3.65 9.45
CA ASP A 56 0.97 -3.52 10.50
C ASP A 56 -0.38 -3.02 9.95
N ASN A 57 -1.11 -3.92 9.31
CA ASN A 57 -2.35 -3.61 8.57
C ASN A 57 -3.59 -4.28 9.18
N SER A 58 -3.58 -4.54 10.50
CA SER A 58 -4.64 -5.25 11.23
C SER A 58 -4.94 -6.69 10.73
N LEU A 59 -4.13 -7.24 9.82
CA LEU A 59 -4.26 -8.63 9.40
C LEU A 59 -3.68 -9.61 10.43
N PRO A 60 -4.17 -10.86 10.48
CA PRO A 60 -3.57 -11.91 11.30
C PRO A 60 -2.08 -12.12 11.00
N HIS A 61 -1.31 -12.55 11.99
CA HIS A 61 0.14 -12.78 11.85
C HIS A 61 0.51 -13.67 10.65
N ALA A 62 -0.26 -14.73 10.40
CA ALA A 62 -0.02 -15.63 9.27
C ALA A 62 -0.12 -14.91 7.91
N GLU A 63 -1.10 -14.03 7.73
CA GLU A 63 -1.29 -13.27 6.50
C GLU A 63 -0.18 -12.21 6.33
N LYS A 64 0.23 -11.55 7.42
CA LYS A 64 1.38 -10.63 7.41
C LYS A 64 2.66 -11.33 6.97
N LYS A 65 2.93 -12.51 7.54
CA LYS A 65 4.08 -13.35 7.16
C LYS A 65 4.02 -13.74 5.68
N LYS A 66 2.86 -14.20 5.19
CA LYS A 66 2.66 -14.57 3.79
C LYS A 66 2.91 -13.39 2.84
N SER A 67 2.41 -12.20 3.19
CA SER A 67 2.62 -10.98 2.39
C SER A 67 4.11 -10.62 2.32
N LEU A 68 4.83 -10.68 3.46
CA LEU A 68 6.27 -10.43 3.49
C LEU A 68 7.05 -11.48 2.69
N GLU A 69 6.70 -12.77 2.77
CA GLU A 69 7.33 -13.83 1.99
C GLU A 69 7.15 -13.61 0.47
N LEU A 70 5.94 -13.24 0.03
CA LEU A 70 5.67 -12.88 -1.36
C LEU A 70 6.50 -11.68 -1.80
N PHE A 71 6.58 -10.64 -0.97
CA PHE A 71 7.39 -9.46 -1.23
C PHE A 71 8.88 -9.83 -1.32
N ILE A 72 9.43 -10.62 -0.40
CA ILE A 72 10.84 -11.03 -0.47
C ILE A 72 11.13 -11.85 -1.75
N LYS A 73 10.24 -12.76 -2.10
CA LYS A 73 10.46 -13.69 -3.22
C LYS A 73 10.28 -13.05 -4.59
N HIS A 74 9.30 -12.16 -4.75
CA HIS A 74 8.90 -11.62 -6.05
C HIS A 74 9.18 -10.11 -6.18
N VAL A 75 9.07 -9.39 -5.06
CA VAL A 75 9.34 -7.96 -4.83
C VAL A 75 10.80 -7.54 -5.01
N VAL A 76 11.58 -7.94 -4.00
CA VAL A 76 12.97 -7.56 -3.75
C VAL A 76 13.91 -7.79 -4.95
N PRO A 77 13.78 -8.89 -5.74
CA PRO A 77 14.66 -9.09 -6.90
C PRO A 77 14.55 -8.00 -7.98
N ALA A 78 13.48 -7.22 -8.00
CA ALA A 78 13.26 -6.15 -8.96
C ALA A 78 13.96 -4.81 -8.61
N PHE A 79 14.53 -4.67 -7.41
CA PHE A 79 15.19 -3.44 -6.93
C PHE A 79 16.61 -3.21 -7.51
N ARG A 80 16.93 -3.77 -8.68
CA ARG A 80 18.28 -3.71 -9.27
C ARG A 80 18.47 -2.54 -10.20
#